data_AF-A0AAW8FXW9-F1
#
_entry.id   AF-A0AAW8FXW9-F1
#
_cell.length_a   1.000
_cell.length_b   1.000
_cell.length_c   1.000
_cell.angle_alpha   90.00
_cell.angle_beta   90.00
_cell.angle_gamma   90.00
#
_symmetry.space_group_name_H-M   'P 1'
#
loop_
_entity.id
_entity.type
_entity.pdbx_description
1 polymer ?
#
loop_
_entity_poly.entity_id
_entity_poly.type
_entity_poly.pdbx_seq_one_letter_code
_entity_poly.pdbx_strand_id
1 'polypeptide(L)'
;MNKLINHFSVKELAAFFRNAIPSFKIETEDLDYYIEDKDFQQFSELTRIGNVPFKNSDELIVFTCRYNGILSERSSKKKQFEIAKIVLKEDFKDGAIFVFYDEAGKFRFSFIRRNWDGKANEKYSSWKRFTYFVTPDDTNKTFKQRIGNCTFKDLDSIQEAFSVEKLTKEFYNDLFKWYQWTLTPEVGITFPNNTTTSDDDRLKLEEQMIRLITRLLFVWFIKQKHLVPDVLFKTR
;
A
#
# COMPACT_ATOMS: atom_id res chain seq x y z
N MET A 1 17.14 -0.63 -0.44
CA MET A 1 15.85 -0.67 -1.14
C MET A 1 15.90 -1.50 -2.43
N ASN A 2 16.61 -1.09 -3.48
CA ASN A 2 16.62 -1.84 -4.76
C ASN A 2 17.06 -3.30 -4.63
N LYS A 3 18.06 -3.57 -3.78
CA LYS A 3 18.52 -4.95 -3.51
C LYS A 3 17.41 -5.83 -2.91
N LEU A 4 16.63 -5.30 -1.97
CA LEU A 4 15.48 -5.98 -1.37
C LEU A 4 14.38 -6.27 -2.40
N ILE A 5 14.12 -5.32 -3.32
CA ILE A 5 13.07 -5.45 -4.34
C ILE A 5 13.43 -6.49 -5.40
N ASN A 6 14.70 -6.52 -5.84
CA ASN A 6 15.13 -7.38 -6.94
C ASN A 6 15.56 -8.78 -6.49
N HIS A 7 16.02 -8.92 -5.24
CA HIS A 7 16.55 -10.16 -4.68
C HIS A 7 16.07 -10.31 -3.24
N PHE A 8 14.77 -10.52 -3.05
CA PHE A 8 14.22 -10.68 -1.71
C PHE A 8 14.89 -11.86 -0.99
N SER A 9 15.34 -11.62 0.23
CA SER A 9 15.66 -12.66 1.20
C SER A 9 15.47 -12.10 2.60
N VAL A 10 15.27 -12.97 3.59
CA VAL A 10 15.17 -12.57 5.00
C VAL A 10 16.41 -11.78 5.45
N LYS A 11 17.60 -12.14 4.94
CA LYS A 11 18.86 -11.43 5.18
C LYS A 11 18.85 -10.00 4.63
N GLU A 12 18.41 -9.82 3.38
CA GLU A 12 18.32 -8.48 2.77
C GLU A 12 17.25 -7.62 3.44
N LEU A 13 16.17 -8.22 3.92
CA LEU A 13 15.14 -7.54 4.70
C LEU A 13 15.68 -7.06 6.05
N ALA A 14 16.37 -7.92 6.78
CA ALA A 14 17.00 -7.55 8.04
C ALA A 14 18.09 -6.46 7.84
N ALA A 15 18.86 -6.54 6.76
CA ALA A 15 19.82 -5.50 6.38
C ALA A 15 19.13 -4.18 6.05
N PHE A 16 17.98 -4.22 5.36
CA PHE A 16 17.17 -3.03 5.11
C PHE A 16 16.73 -2.36 6.42
N PHE A 17 16.19 -3.12 7.38
CA PHE A 17 15.77 -2.57 8.67
C PHE A 17 16.94 -2.05 9.50
N ARG A 18 18.08 -2.75 9.54
CA ARG A 18 19.29 -2.24 10.23
C ARG A 18 19.77 -0.91 9.65
N ASN A 19 19.73 -0.75 8.33
CA ASN A 19 20.14 0.49 7.68
C ASN A 19 19.13 1.62 7.88
N ALA A 20 17.83 1.31 7.88
CA ALA A 20 16.77 2.29 8.06
C ALA A 20 16.57 2.70 9.53
N ILE A 21 16.85 1.79 10.46
CA ILE A 21 16.55 1.92 11.89
C ILE A 21 17.78 1.47 12.70
N PRO A 22 18.62 2.40 13.17
CA PRO A 22 19.82 2.05 13.94
C PRO A 22 19.55 1.25 15.22
N SER A 23 18.36 1.39 15.81
CA SER A 23 17.92 0.66 17.01
C SER A 23 17.29 -0.71 16.73
N PHE A 24 17.23 -1.16 15.47
CA PHE A 24 16.69 -2.47 15.13
C PHE A 24 17.58 -3.60 15.65
N LYS A 25 17.02 -4.40 16.55
CA LYS A 25 17.66 -5.58 17.12
C LYS A 25 17.26 -6.80 16.30
N ILE A 26 18.25 -7.54 15.80
CA ILE A 26 17.99 -8.83 15.16
C ILE A 26 17.79 -9.85 16.26
N GLU A 27 16.63 -10.48 16.26
CA GLU A 27 16.25 -11.56 17.15
C GLU A 27 15.44 -12.53 16.30
N THR A 28 16.02 -13.69 16.00
CA THR A 28 15.36 -14.74 15.22
C THR A 28 14.69 -15.75 16.13
N GLU A 29 13.38 -15.92 15.98
CA GLU A 29 12.59 -16.93 16.67
C GLU A 29 11.69 -17.64 15.66
N ASP A 30 11.78 -18.96 15.64
CA ASP A 30 10.92 -19.83 14.84
C ASP A 30 9.52 -19.90 15.46
N LEU A 31 8.52 -19.62 14.63
CA LEU A 31 7.12 -19.53 15.00
C LEU A 31 6.25 -20.44 14.12
N ASP A 32 6.83 -21.42 13.42
CA ASP A 32 6.12 -22.31 12.49
C ASP A 32 5.01 -23.11 13.19
N TYR A 33 5.13 -23.37 14.48
CA TYR A 33 4.10 -24.03 15.29
C TYR A 33 2.72 -23.32 15.25
N TYR A 34 2.64 -22.04 14.87
CA TYR A 34 1.37 -21.34 14.66
C TYR A 34 0.67 -21.67 13.33
N ILE A 35 1.39 -22.25 12.37
CA ILE A 35 0.92 -22.51 11.01
C ILE A 35 1.05 -23.99 10.59
N GLU A 36 1.35 -24.89 11.52
CA GLU A 36 1.35 -26.35 11.31
C GLU A 36 -0.06 -26.92 11.03
N ASP A 37 -1.13 -26.14 11.23
CA ASP A 37 -2.49 -26.53 10.90
C ASP A 37 -2.69 -26.75 9.38
N LYS A 38 -3.59 -27.68 9.02
CA LYS A 38 -4.00 -27.97 7.64
C LYS A 38 -4.49 -26.73 6.89
N ASP A 39 -5.02 -25.73 7.59
CA ASP A 39 -5.51 -24.50 6.95
C ASP A 39 -4.40 -23.63 6.34
N PHE A 40 -3.14 -23.80 6.79
CA PHE A 40 -1.98 -22.99 6.37
C PHE A 40 -0.90 -23.75 5.61
N GLN A 41 -1.20 -24.92 5.01
CA GLN A 41 -0.24 -25.75 4.24
C GLN A 41 0.59 -25.02 3.17
N GLN A 42 0.11 -23.88 2.67
CA GLN A 42 0.84 -23.06 1.70
C GLN A 42 1.82 -22.08 2.35
N PHE A 43 2.02 -22.14 3.66
CA PHE A 43 2.89 -21.27 4.41
C PHE A 43 3.90 -22.11 5.19
N SER A 44 5.09 -21.57 5.35
CA SER A 44 6.17 -22.17 6.13
C SER A 44 7.15 -21.07 6.54
N GLU A 45 8.17 -21.41 7.34
CA GLU A 45 9.25 -20.48 7.71
C GLU A 45 8.73 -19.16 8.28
N LEU A 46 7.67 -19.23 9.09
CA LEU A 46 7.16 -18.14 9.92
C LEU A 46 8.17 -17.86 11.03
N THR A 47 8.75 -16.68 11.00
CA THR A 47 9.87 -16.32 11.87
C THR A 47 9.73 -14.88 12.32
N ARG A 48 9.90 -14.61 13.62
CA ARG A 48 10.21 -13.26 14.10
C ARG A 48 11.68 -12.99 13.79
N ILE A 49 11.99 -11.89 13.10
CA ILE A 49 13.37 -11.60 12.66
C ILE A 49 14.02 -10.43 13.41
N GLY A 50 13.23 -9.71 14.21
CA GLY A 50 13.74 -8.66 15.07
C GLY A 50 12.66 -7.71 15.57
N ASN A 51 13.11 -6.76 16.39
CA ASN A 51 12.28 -5.77 17.04
C ASN A 51 12.95 -4.38 17.11
N VAL A 52 12.14 -3.34 17.24
CA VAL A 52 12.56 -1.95 17.47
C VAL A 52 11.81 -1.42 18.68
N PRO A 53 12.49 -1.17 19.81
CA PRO A 53 11.89 -0.39 20.89
C PRO A 53 11.91 1.10 20.53
N PHE A 54 10.77 1.78 20.72
CA PHE A 54 10.63 3.22 20.59
C PHE A 54 10.67 3.93 21.95
N LYS A 55 10.80 5.26 21.91
CA LYS A 55 10.96 6.10 23.11
C LYS A 55 9.71 6.15 24.00
N ASN A 56 8.53 5.94 23.43
CA ASN A 56 7.24 5.98 24.11
C ASN A 56 6.82 4.61 24.67
N SER A 57 7.78 3.69 24.85
CA SER A 57 7.56 2.28 25.25
C SER A 57 6.85 1.41 24.22
N ASP A 58 6.48 1.96 23.05
CA ASP A 58 5.98 1.16 21.93
C ASP A 58 7.11 0.30 21.35
N GLU A 59 6.75 -0.86 20.83
CA GLU A 59 7.65 -1.72 20.07
C GLU A 59 7.14 -2.00 18.64
N LEU A 60 8.05 -2.01 17.68
CA LEU A 60 7.83 -2.59 16.36
C LEU A 60 8.40 -4.00 16.31
N ILE A 61 7.61 -5.01 15.96
CA ILE A 61 8.11 -6.37 15.71
C ILE A 61 8.07 -6.69 14.22
N VAL A 62 9.09 -7.34 13.69
CA VAL A 62 9.16 -7.72 12.27
C VAL A 62 9.11 -9.24 12.14
N PHE A 63 8.17 -9.71 11.32
CA PHE A 63 7.96 -11.13 11.01
C PHE A 63 8.14 -11.38 9.52
N THR A 64 8.62 -12.57 9.18
CA THR A 64 8.65 -13.11 7.83
C THR A 64 7.90 -14.43 7.77
N CYS A 65 7.31 -14.76 6.63
CA CYS A 65 6.69 -16.06 6.41
C CYS A 65 6.75 -16.41 4.92
N ARG A 66 7.25 -17.60 4.60
CA ARG A 66 7.32 -18.09 3.24
C ARG A 66 5.93 -18.52 2.77
N TYR A 67 5.63 -18.22 1.51
CA TYR A 67 4.46 -18.71 0.80
C TYR A 67 4.90 -19.71 -0.27
N ASN A 68 4.43 -20.95 -0.14
CA ASN A 68 4.70 -22.09 -1.01
C ASN A 68 3.77 -22.06 -2.23
N GLY A 69 3.83 -20.96 -2.97
CA GLY A 69 3.06 -20.69 -4.18
C GLY A 69 3.49 -19.37 -4.80
N ILE A 70 2.75 -18.88 -5.80
CA ILE A 70 3.06 -17.61 -6.44
C ILE A 70 2.22 -16.49 -5.81
N LEU A 71 2.88 -15.49 -5.24
CA LEU A 71 2.21 -14.30 -4.75
C LEU A 71 1.74 -13.40 -5.91
N SER A 72 0.56 -12.84 -5.75
CA SER A 72 -0.03 -11.80 -6.59
C SER A 72 -0.57 -10.69 -5.72
N GLU A 73 -1.14 -9.62 -6.30
CA GLU A 73 -1.79 -8.58 -5.51
C GLU A 73 -2.95 -9.11 -4.63
N ARG A 74 -3.53 -10.26 -4.99
CA ARG A 74 -4.75 -10.81 -4.36
C ARG A 74 -4.54 -12.15 -3.66
N SER A 75 -3.54 -12.93 -4.06
CA SER A 75 -3.39 -14.30 -3.56
C SER A 75 -3.17 -14.33 -2.05
N SER A 76 -3.91 -15.23 -1.39
CA SER A 76 -3.76 -15.61 0.01
C SER A 76 -3.79 -14.46 1.02
N LYS A 77 -4.28 -13.27 0.66
CA LYS A 77 -4.38 -12.09 1.56
C LYS A 77 -5.14 -12.41 2.84
N LYS A 78 -6.24 -13.17 2.73
CA LYS A 78 -7.05 -13.56 3.89
C LYS A 78 -6.26 -14.45 4.84
N LYS A 79 -5.63 -15.51 4.34
CA LYS A 79 -4.84 -16.45 5.14
C LYS A 79 -3.64 -15.79 5.80
N GLN A 80 -2.92 -14.93 5.07
CA GLN A 80 -1.81 -14.15 5.63
C GLN A 80 -2.23 -13.29 6.82
N PHE A 81 -3.43 -12.75 6.76
CA PHE A 81 -3.96 -11.98 7.88
C PHE A 81 -4.41 -12.85 9.05
N GLU A 82 -4.98 -14.02 8.79
CA GLU A 82 -5.30 -15.00 9.82
C GLU A 82 -4.02 -15.42 10.57
N ILE A 83 -2.93 -15.69 9.84
CA ILE A 83 -1.59 -15.95 10.43
C ILE A 83 -1.15 -14.78 11.31
N ALA A 84 -1.20 -13.54 10.78
CA ALA A 84 -0.78 -12.38 11.55
C ALA A 84 -1.59 -12.20 12.84
N LYS A 85 -2.90 -12.46 12.81
CA LYS A 85 -3.75 -12.42 14.01
C LYS A 85 -3.38 -13.48 15.04
N ILE A 86 -3.12 -14.71 14.59
CA ILE A 86 -2.72 -15.82 15.46
C ILE A 86 -1.41 -15.48 16.17
N VAL A 87 -0.42 -14.99 15.40
CA VAL A 87 0.90 -14.61 15.92
C VAL A 87 0.80 -13.45 16.91
N LEU A 88 -0.03 -12.45 16.62
CA LEU A 88 -0.12 -11.26 17.45
C LEU A 88 -0.85 -11.50 18.79
N LYS A 89 -1.58 -12.61 19.01
CA LYS A 89 -2.27 -12.92 20.28
C LYS A 89 -3.05 -11.73 20.90
N GLU A 90 -3.61 -11.91 22.10
CA GLU A 90 -4.41 -10.87 22.75
C GLU A 90 -3.58 -9.75 23.38
N ASP A 91 -2.35 -10.08 23.80
CA ASP A 91 -1.47 -9.23 24.61
C ASP A 91 -0.57 -8.31 23.80
N PHE A 92 -0.52 -8.44 22.48
CA PHE A 92 0.25 -7.53 21.64
C PHE A 92 -0.32 -6.11 21.69
N LYS A 93 0.54 -5.14 21.98
CA LYS A 93 0.11 -3.77 22.34
C LYS A 93 0.34 -2.74 21.25
N ASP A 94 1.28 -2.97 20.34
CA ASP A 94 1.92 -1.86 19.63
C ASP A 94 1.81 -1.98 18.09
N GLY A 95 2.91 -2.27 17.38
CA GLY A 95 2.95 -2.33 15.91
C GLY A 95 3.85 -3.43 15.36
N ALA A 96 3.45 -4.03 14.24
CA ALA A 96 4.16 -5.15 13.64
C ALA A 96 4.20 -5.03 12.12
N ILE A 97 5.32 -5.44 11.53
CA ILE A 97 5.46 -5.62 10.09
C ILE A 97 5.52 -7.11 9.79
N PHE A 98 4.61 -7.56 8.92
CA PHE A 98 4.63 -8.91 8.36
C PHE A 98 5.08 -8.87 6.91
N VAL A 99 6.08 -9.67 6.57
CA VAL A 99 6.56 -9.82 5.21
C VAL A 99 6.36 -11.25 4.74
N PHE A 100 5.37 -11.43 3.87
CA PHE A 100 5.12 -12.72 3.21
C PHE A 100 5.84 -12.74 1.87
N TYR A 101 6.57 -13.80 1.56
CA TYR A 101 7.41 -13.86 0.36
C TYR A 101 7.29 -15.19 -0.36
N ASP A 102 7.47 -15.20 -1.67
CA ASP A 102 7.54 -16.41 -2.49
C ASP A 102 8.94 -16.67 -3.04
N GLU A 103 9.10 -17.82 -3.68
CA GLU A 103 10.35 -18.22 -4.34
C GLU A 103 10.71 -17.38 -5.56
N ALA A 104 9.72 -16.71 -6.18
CA ALA A 104 9.94 -15.79 -7.30
C ALA A 104 10.46 -14.41 -6.84
N GLY A 105 10.72 -14.23 -5.54
CA GLY A 105 11.20 -12.97 -4.96
C GLY A 105 10.12 -11.89 -4.84
N LYS A 106 8.84 -12.24 -5.05
CA LYS A 106 7.71 -11.33 -4.79
C LYS A 106 7.42 -11.36 -3.30
N PHE A 107 7.04 -10.21 -2.76
CA PHE A 107 6.68 -10.14 -1.35
C PHE A 107 5.56 -9.15 -1.08
N ARG A 108 4.86 -9.41 0.02
CA ARG A 108 3.84 -8.54 0.57
C ARG A 108 4.32 -7.98 1.89
N PHE A 109 4.49 -6.67 1.93
CA PHE A 109 4.97 -5.92 3.08
C PHE A 109 3.78 -5.26 3.76
N SER A 110 3.39 -5.74 4.94
CA SER A 110 2.14 -5.32 5.61
C SER A 110 2.43 -4.80 7.01
N PHE A 111 1.79 -3.70 7.39
CA PHE A 111 1.87 -3.14 8.74
C PHE A 111 0.55 -3.35 9.47
N ILE A 112 0.65 -3.77 10.73
CA ILE A 112 -0.48 -3.99 11.63
C ILE A 112 -0.19 -3.24 12.92
N ARG A 113 -1.08 -2.31 13.28
CA ARG A 113 -1.07 -1.62 14.57
C ARG A 113 -2.34 -1.91 15.35
N ARG A 114 -2.25 -2.00 16.68
CA ARG A 114 -3.41 -2.04 17.57
C ARG A 114 -4.12 -0.68 17.58
N ASN A 115 -5.45 -0.69 17.53
CA ASN A 115 -6.23 0.54 17.72
C ASN A 115 -6.48 0.74 19.21
N TRP A 116 -6.04 1.88 19.75
CA TRP A 116 -6.22 2.24 21.16
C TRP A 116 -7.45 3.10 21.43
N ASP A 117 -8.18 3.50 20.38
CA ASP A 117 -9.17 4.59 20.44
C ASP A 117 -10.52 4.23 21.08
N GLY A 118 -10.72 2.97 21.50
CA GLY A 118 -11.94 2.51 22.19
C GLY A 118 -13.24 2.71 21.41
N LYS A 119 -13.17 3.17 20.14
CA LYS A 119 -14.31 3.55 19.29
C LYS A 119 -14.46 2.63 18.08
N ALA A 120 -13.43 1.86 17.73
CA ALA A 120 -13.54 0.82 16.73
C ALA A 120 -13.95 -0.51 17.36
N ASN A 121 -15.00 -1.15 16.85
CA ASN A 121 -15.30 -2.57 17.12
C ASN A 121 -14.17 -3.53 16.71
N GLU A 122 -13.04 -3.02 16.18
CA GLU A 122 -11.89 -3.78 15.68
C GLU A 122 -10.61 -3.44 16.46
N LYS A 123 -10.05 -4.46 17.15
CA LYS A 123 -8.82 -4.40 17.97
C LYS A 123 -7.57 -3.93 17.20
N TYR A 124 -7.58 -4.01 15.87
CA TYR A 124 -6.42 -3.67 15.01
C TYR A 124 -6.83 -2.78 13.83
N SER A 125 -5.87 -1.98 13.37
CA SER A 125 -5.98 -1.19 12.13
C SER A 125 -6.39 -2.07 10.93
N SER A 126 -7.08 -1.46 9.97
CA SER A 126 -7.52 -2.17 8.76
C SER A 126 -6.33 -2.59 7.90
N TRP A 127 -5.81 -3.77 8.19
CA TRP A 127 -4.72 -4.49 7.52
C TRP A 127 -4.88 -4.62 6.00
N LYS A 128 -6.12 -4.55 5.47
CA LYS A 128 -6.37 -4.49 4.02
C LYS A 128 -5.79 -3.23 3.36
N ARG A 129 -5.60 -2.15 4.13
CA ARG A 129 -5.20 -0.83 3.64
C ARG A 129 -3.72 -0.50 3.86
N PHE A 130 -3.06 -1.16 4.81
CA PHE A 130 -1.65 -0.93 5.17
C PHE A 130 -0.74 -2.04 4.62
N THR A 131 -0.83 -2.30 3.31
CA THR A 131 -0.05 -3.36 2.66
C THR A 131 0.45 -2.94 1.29
N TYR A 132 1.70 -3.26 1.00
CA TYR A 132 2.31 -3.13 -0.31
C TYR A 132 2.59 -4.52 -0.88
N PHE A 133 2.21 -4.74 -2.13
CA PHE A 133 2.68 -5.87 -2.90
C PHE A 133 3.85 -5.41 -3.77
N VAL A 134 4.96 -6.14 -3.72
CA VAL A 134 6.21 -5.80 -4.39
C VAL A 134 6.62 -6.99 -5.26
N THR A 135 6.92 -6.71 -6.52
CA THR A 135 7.39 -7.69 -7.49
C THR A 135 8.60 -7.13 -8.25
N PRO A 136 9.63 -7.94 -8.55
CA PRO A 136 10.81 -7.47 -9.27
C PRO A 136 10.48 -6.95 -10.68
N ASP A 137 9.37 -7.40 -11.26
CA ASP A 137 8.92 -7.03 -12.60
C ASP A 137 8.37 -5.60 -12.70
N ASP A 138 7.98 -4.99 -11.57
CA ASP A 138 7.35 -3.67 -11.52
C ASP A 138 8.31 -2.56 -11.07
N THR A 139 7.95 -1.32 -11.42
CA THR A 139 8.71 -0.14 -10.96
C THR A 139 8.65 0.09 -9.45
N ASN A 140 7.60 -0.40 -8.77
CA ASN A 140 7.37 -0.28 -7.32
C ASN A 140 7.46 1.16 -6.78
N LYS A 141 7.03 2.16 -7.57
CA LYS A 141 7.22 3.60 -7.28
C LYS A 141 6.69 3.99 -5.90
N THR A 142 5.45 3.64 -5.58
CA THR A 142 4.82 4.02 -4.29
C THR A 142 5.55 3.40 -3.11
N PHE A 143 5.90 2.10 -3.18
CA PHE A 143 6.67 1.44 -2.12
C PHE A 143 8.03 2.10 -1.92
N LYS A 144 8.78 2.35 -3.00
CA LYS A 144 10.08 3.04 -2.96
C LYS A 144 9.96 4.43 -2.34
N GLN A 145 8.99 5.23 -2.77
CA GLN A 145 8.80 6.60 -2.29
C GLN A 145 8.38 6.63 -0.81
N ARG A 146 7.43 5.78 -0.41
CA ARG A 146 6.82 5.84 0.92
C ARG A 146 7.67 5.14 1.97
N ILE A 147 8.09 3.90 1.70
CA ILE A 147 8.92 3.12 2.62
C ILE A 147 10.38 3.58 2.56
N GLY A 148 10.88 3.98 1.39
CA GLY A 148 12.26 4.49 1.26
C GLY A 148 12.48 5.84 1.92
N ASN A 149 11.45 6.68 2.02
CA ASN A 149 11.52 7.97 2.74
C ASN A 149 10.92 7.89 4.16
N CYS A 150 10.52 6.70 4.62
CA CYS A 150 10.01 6.53 5.97
C CYS A 150 11.16 6.70 6.96
N THR A 151 10.97 7.53 7.98
CA THR A 151 11.96 7.77 9.02
C THR A 151 11.99 6.69 10.08
N PHE A 152 10.94 5.86 10.17
CA PHE A 152 10.78 4.78 11.16
C PHE A 152 11.06 5.22 12.60
N LYS A 153 10.76 6.47 12.94
CA LYS A 153 11.07 7.06 14.25
C LYS A 153 10.09 6.64 15.36
N ASP A 154 8.87 6.29 14.97
CA ASP A 154 7.73 5.95 15.81
C ASP A 154 6.67 5.21 14.98
N LEU A 155 5.68 4.59 15.64
CA LEU A 155 4.60 3.87 14.95
C LEU A 155 3.73 4.77 14.07
N ASP A 156 3.61 6.06 14.39
CA ASP A 156 2.82 7.02 13.60
C ASP A 156 3.46 7.28 12.23
N SER A 157 4.77 7.51 12.19
CA SER A 157 5.54 7.68 10.95
C SER A 157 5.51 6.45 10.06
N ILE A 158 5.51 5.25 10.67
CA ILE A 158 5.35 3.98 9.96
C ILE A 158 3.93 3.87 9.41
N GLN A 159 2.91 4.08 10.25
CA GLN A 159 1.52 4.04 9.81
C GLN A 159 1.25 5.01 8.65
N GLU A 160 1.81 6.22 8.71
CA GLU A 160 1.70 7.21 7.64
C GLU A 160 2.33 6.71 6.33
N ALA A 161 3.50 6.08 6.40
CA ALA A 161 4.17 5.50 5.24
C ALA A 161 3.37 4.35 4.61
N PHE A 162 2.58 3.61 5.38
CA PHE A 162 1.69 2.56 4.87
C PHE A 162 0.29 3.06 4.48
N SER A 163 -0.10 4.27 4.88
CA SER A 163 -1.43 4.83 4.62
C SER A 163 -1.58 5.33 3.17
N VAL A 164 -1.71 4.42 2.19
CA VAL A 164 -1.92 4.80 0.78
C VAL A 164 -3.19 5.66 0.59
N GLU A 165 -4.16 5.55 1.50
CA GLU A 165 -5.38 6.37 1.51
C GLU A 165 -5.09 7.87 1.64
N LYS A 166 -4.01 8.27 2.33
CA LYS A 166 -3.60 9.68 2.39
C LYS A 166 -3.25 10.22 1.01
N LEU A 167 -2.54 9.43 0.20
CA LEU A 167 -2.21 9.76 -1.19
C LEU A 167 -3.48 9.88 -2.03
N THR A 168 -4.45 8.98 -1.83
CA THR A 168 -5.76 9.05 -2.51
C THR A 168 -6.51 10.33 -2.16
N LYS A 169 -6.52 10.74 -0.88
CA LYS A 169 -7.18 11.97 -0.43
C LYS A 169 -6.50 13.22 -0.97
N GLU A 170 -5.18 13.30 -0.88
CA GLU A 170 -4.39 14.41 -1.43
C GLU A 170 -4.60 14.54 -2.93
N PHE A 171 -4.57 13.42 -3.67
CA PHE A 171 -4.87 13.39 -5.11
C PHE A 171 -6.27 13.95 -5.42
N TYR A 172 -7.31 13.50 -4.71
CA TYR A 172 -8.67 14.00 -4.95
C TYR A 172 -8.84 15.47 -4.54
N ASN A 173 -8.13 15.93 -3.50
CA ASN A 173 -8.12 17.35 -3.13
C ASN A 173 -7.49 18.21 -4.21
N ASP A 174 -6.36 17.80 -4.77
CA ASP A 174 -5.69 18.55 -5.84
C ASP A 174 -6.49 18.48 -7.16
N LEU A 175 -7.09 17.32 -7.47
CA LEU A 175 -8.02 17.19 -8.59
C LEU A 175 -9.23 18.12 -8.42
N PHE A 176 -9.76 18.24 -7.21
CA PHE A 176 -10.88 19.14 -6.91
C PHE A 176 -10.49 20.61 -7.08
N LYS A 177 -9.30 21.02 -6.61
CA LYS A 177 -8.77 22.37 -6.86
C LYS A 177 -8.64 22.65 -8.36
N TRP A 178 -8.15 21.69 -9.13
CA TRP A 178 -8.04 21.82 -10.58
C TRP A 178 -9.42 21.97 -11.23
N TYR A 179 -10.40 21.14 -10.84
CA TYR A 179 -11.78 21.27 -11.28
C TYR A 179 -12.36 22.66 -10.97
N GLN A 180 -12.18 23.18 -9.75
CA GLN A 180 -12.66 24.52 -9.40
C GLN A 180 -11.98 25.60 -10.26
N TRP A 181 -10.67 25.49 -10.49
CA TRP A 181 -9.93 26.39 -11.36
C TRP A 181 -10.48 26.37 -12.80
N THR A 182 -10.80 25.20 -13.35
CA THR A 182 -11.36 25.10 -14.72
C THR A 182 -12.72 25.79 -14.91
N LEU A 183 -13.47 26.01 -13.83
CA LEU A 183 -14.76 26.69 -13.89
C LEU A 183 -14.63 28.21 -13.80
N THR A 184 -13.45 28.74 -13.46
CA THR A 184 -13.29 30.19 -13.34
C THR A 184 -13.44 30.86 -14.71
N PRO A 185 -14.01 32.08 -14.75
CA PRO A 185 -14.12 32.84 -16.00
C PRO A 185 -12.78 33.07 -16.71
N GLU A 186 -11.69 33.14 -15.94
CA GLU A 186 -10.32 33.39 -16.43
C GLU A 186 -9.81 32.29 -17.37
N VAL A 187 -10.20 31.02 -17.13
CA VAL A 187 -9.80 29.91 -18.00
C VAL A 187 -10.62 29.89 -19.30
N GLY A 188 -11.82 30.46 -19.28
CA GLY A 188 -12.66 30.62 -20.47
C GLY A 188 -13.17 29.32 -21.09
N ILE A 189 -13.24 28.21 -20.32
CA ILE A 189 -13.75 26.94 -20.83
C ILE A 189 -15.25 27.04 -21.12
N THR A 190 -15.63 26.61 -22.31
CA THR A 190 -17.01 26.49 -22.78
C THR A 190 -17.29 25.05 -23.20
N PHE A 191 -18.55 24.65 -23.11
CA PHE A 191 -19.02 23.36 -23.60
C PHE A 191 -20.26 23.59 -24.47
N PRO A 192 -20.19 23.36 -25.79
CA PRO A 192 -21.29 23.65 -26.69
C PRO A 192 -22.43 22.65 -26.48
N ASN A 193 -23.42 23.06 -25.70
CA ASN A 193 -24.62 22.25 -25.44
C ASN A 193 -25.52 22.26 -26.67
N ASN A 194 -25.68 23.41 -27.34
CA ASN A 194 -26.31 23.53 -28.64
C ASN A 194 -25.31 24.06 -29.67
N THR A 195 -24.92 23.24 -30.65
CA THR A 195 -23.96 23.64 -31.70
C THR A 195 -24.44 24.78 -32.62
N THR A 196 -25.70 25.20 -32.52
CA THR A 196 -26.26 26.30 -33.32
C THR A 196 -26.21 27.67 -32.62
N THR A 197 -25.95 27.73 -31.31
CA THR A 197 -25.95 28.97 -30.52
C THR A 197 -24.92 28.90 -29.39
N SER A 198 -24.26 30.00 -29.03
CA SER A 198 -23.30 30.02 -27.91
C SER A 198 -23.90 30.37 -26.55
N ASP A 199 -25.19 30.67 -26.48
CA ASP A 199 -25.82 31.24 -25.28
C ASP A 199 -25.90 30.25 -24.11
N ASP A 200 -25.87 28.95 -24.40
CA ASP A 200 -25.96 27.87 -23.41
C ASP A 200 -24.62 27.20 -23.10
N ASP A 201 -23.52 27.69 -23.66
CA ASP A 201 -22.18 27.08 -23.61
C ASP A 201 -21.59 26.95 -22.19
N ARG A 202 -22.16 27.68 -21.22
CA ARG A 202 -21.76 27.59 -19.80
C ARG A 202 -22.83 26.98 -18.90
N LEU A 203 -24.00 26.65 -19.44
CA LEU A 203 -25.02 25.93 -18.67
C LEU A 203 -24.54 24.50 -18.39
N LYS A 204 -24.66 24.06 -17.12
CA LYS A 204 -24.20 22.73 -16.67
C LYS A 204 -22.72 22.43 -16.92
N LEU A 205 -21.88 23.46 -17.08
CA LEU A 205 -20.45 23.29 -17.31
C LEU A 205 -19.78 22.43 -16.23
N GLU A 206 -20.19 22.59 -14.97
CA GLU A 206 -19.80 21.75 -13.84
C GLU A 206 -19.95 20.25 -14.11
N GLU A 207 -21.16 19.81 -14.52
CA GLU A 207 -21.43 18.41 -14.84
C GLU A 207 -20.57 17.92 -16.01
N GLN A 208 -20.41 18.75 -17.05
CA GLN A 208 -19.61 18.38 -18.22
C GLN A 208 -18.14 18.25 -17.88
N MET A 209 -17.60 19.13 -17.05
CA MET A 209 -16.23 19.07 -16.55
C MET A 209 -16.00 17.83 -15.69
N ILE A 210 -16.92 17.49 -14.79
CA ILE A 210 -16.85 16.23 -14.02
C ILE A 210 -16.85 15.03 -14.96
N ARG A 211 -17.75 14.99 -15.95
CA ARG A 211 -17.82 13.90 -16.94
C ARG A 211 -16.55 13.79 -17.78
N LEU A 212 -15.94 14.92 -18.16
CA LEU A 212 -14.68 14.92 -18.90
C LEU A 212 -13.53 14.37 -18.04
N ILE A 213 -13.35 14.91 -16.83
CA ILE A 213 -12.32 14.46 -15.89
C ILE A 213 -12.45 12.96 -15.61
N THR A 214 -13.65 12.49 -15.30
CA THR A 214 -13.89 11.07 -15.02
C THR A 214 -13.59 10.18 -16.22
N ARG A 215 -13.93 10.60 -17.45
CA ARG A 215 -13.55 9.87 -18.68
C ARG A 215 -12.05 9.85 -18.90
N LEU A 216 -11.34 10.96 -18.69
CA LEU A 216 -9.88 11.01 -18.82
C LEU A 216 -9.19 10.08 -17.82
N LEU A 217 -9.64 10.10 -16.56
CA LEU A 217 -9.16 9.17 -15.52
C LEU A 217 -9.42 7.71 -15.91
N PHE A 218 -10.61 7.42 -16.47
CA PHE A 218 -10.97 6.08 -16.90
C PHE A 218 -10.14 5.59 -18.09
N VAL A 219 -9.92 6.44 -19.09
CA VAL A 219 -9.05 6.13 -20.25
C VAL A 219 -7.62 5.85 -19.77
N TRP A 220 -7.09 6.67 -18.86
CA TRP A 220 -5.78 6.43 -18.28
C TRP A 220 -5.74 5.13 -17.46
N PHE A 221 -6.79 4.82 -16.71
CA PHE A 221 -6.92 3.57 -15.97
C PHE A 221 -6.91 2.35 -16.89
N ILE A 222 -7.69 2.36 -17.98
CA ILE A 222 -7.73 1.28 -18.98
C ILE A 222 -6.33 1.07 -19.58
N LYS A 223 -5.63 2.16 -19.91
CA LYS A 223 -4.25 2.12 -20.40
C LYS A 223 -3.32 1.44 -19.39
N GLN A 224 -3.32 1.88 -18.14
CA GLN A 224 -2.41 1.35 -17.10
C GLN A 224 -2.70 -0.09 -16.70
N LYS A 225 -3.94 -0.54 -16.84
CA LYS A 225 -4.32 -1.94 -16.60
C LYS A 225 -4.13 -2.82 -17.83
N HIS A 226 -3.56 -2.29 -18.92
CA HIS A 226 -3.33 -3.01 -20.18
C HIS A 226 -4.59 -3.71 -20.70
N LEU A 227 -5.76 -3.09 -20.50
CA LEU A 227 -7.05 -3.65 -20.94
C LEU A 227 -7.30 -3.42 -22.44
N VAL A 228 -6.51 -2.55 -23.08
CA VAL A 228 -6.50 -2.31 -24.51
C VAL A 228 -5.06 -2.20 -25.02
N PRO A 229 -4.79 -2.41 -26.32
CA PRO A 229 -3.44 -2.33 -26.87
C PRO A 229 -2.77 -0.96 -26.69
N ASP A 230 -1.51 -0.95 -26.25
CA ASP A 230 -0.74 0.28 -26.00
C ASP A 230 -0.53 1.13 -27.27
N VAL A 231 -0.65 0.54 -28.46
CA VAL A 231 -0.53 1.24 -29.75
C VAL A 231 -1.57 2.36 -29.90
N LEU A 232 -2.74 2.25 -29.26
CA LEU A 232 -3.78 3.29 -29.28
C LEU A 232 -3.33 4.61 -28.63
N PHE A 233 -2.27 4.58 -27.82
CA PHE A 233 -1.76 5.73 -27.08
C PHE A 233 -0.39 6.22 -27.57
N LYS A 234 0.12 5.65 -28.67
CA LYS A 234 1.35 6.11 -29.31
C LYS A 234 0.98 7.14 -30.36
N THR A 235 1.56 8.33 -30.29
CA THR A 235 1.45 9.33 -31.35
C THR A 235 2.05 8.76 -32.62
N ARG A 236 1.37 8.93 -33.75
CA ARG A 236 1.91 8.59 -35.08
C ARG A 236 3.09 9.47 -35.43
#